data_AF-A0A1Q5RQ73-F1
#
_entry.id   AF-A0A1Q5RQ73-F1
#
_cell.length_a   1.000
_cell.length_b   1.000
_cell.length_c   1.000
_cell.angle_alpha   90.00
_cell.angle_beta   90.00
_cell.angle_gamma   90.00
#
_symmetry.space_group_name_H-M   'P 1'
#
loop_
_entity.id
_entity.type
_entity.pdbx_description
1 polymer ?
#
loop_
_entity_poly.entity_id
_entity_poly.type
_entity_poly.pdbx_seq_one_letter_code
_entity_poly.pdbx_strand_id
1 'polypeptide(L)'
;MFKTVLTIFRGGVAAAEEELQDRTALVVLDQQMRDAAAAVDRSKRTLALAIAGDAQEGRRLEATNARIADLEVRASAALEGGREDLAREAAQAIANLEAERDAAMTARTLFATEITRLKRHVANAEARIAELDRGRRLARASEAV
;
A
#
# COMPACT_ATOMS: atom_id res chain seq x y z
N MET A 1 -20.29 16.55 8.30
CA MET A 1 -20.19 17.13 9.66
C MET A 1 -18.81 17.79 9.92
N PHE A 2 -18.25 18.52 8.94
CA PHE A 2 -16.96 19.23 9.07
C PHE A 2 -17.11 20.75 9.21
N LYS A 3 -18.35 21.28 9.09
CA LYS A 3 -18.62 22.73 9.15
C LYS A 3 -18.70 23.28 10.57
N THR A 4 -18.98 22.44 11.57
CA THR A 4 -19.13 22.89 12.96
C THR A 4 -17.78 23.20 13.61
N VAL A 5 -16.72 22.46 13.27
CA VAL A 5 -15.35 22.69 13.82
C VAL A 5 -14.74 24.02 13.34
N LEU A 6 -15.13 24.49 12.15
CA LEU A 6 -14.61 25.76 11.60
C LEU A 6 -15.34 26.99 12.16
N THR A 7 -16.56 26.84 12.69
CA THR A 7 -17.34 27.94 13.27
C THR A 7 -16.83 28.33 14.67
N ILE A 8 -16.23 27.39 15.41
CA ILE A 8 -15.69 27.60 16.77
C ILE A 8 -14.51 28.60 16.75
N PHE A 9 -13.76 28.70 15.66
CA PHE A 9 -12.62 29.61 15.55
C PHE A 9 -12.98 31.10 15.37
N ARG A 10 -14.27 31.50 15.37
CA ARG A 10 -14.69 32.86 14.95
C ARG A 10 -15.61 33.64 15.89
N GLY A 11 -16.05 33.12 17.04
CA GLY A 11 -17.02 33.85 17.88
C GLY A 11 -16.82 33.64 19.37
N GLY A 12 -16.10 34.56 20.03
CA GLY A 12 -15.83 34.53 21.47
C GLY A 12 -16.94 35.12 22.35
N VAL A 13 -18.12 34.50 22.40
CA VAL A 13 -19.15 34.87 23.39
C VAL A 13 -19.90 33.62 23.87
N ALA A 14 -19.25 32.73 24.64
CA ALA A 14 -19.94 31.70 25.44
C ALA A 14 -19.07 31.13 26.58
N ALA A 15 -18.34 31.99 27.30
CA ALA A 15 -17.25 31.62 28.21
C ALA A 15 -17.61 30.80 29.49
N ALA A 16 -18.83 30.26 29.61
CA ALA A 16 -19.21 29.35 30.72
C ALA A 16 -19.74 27.97 30.25
N GLU A 17 -20.19 27.83 29.00
CA GLU A 17 -20.45 26.53 28.35
C GLU A 17 -19.21 26.03 27.56
N GLU A 18 -18.33 26.95 27.14
CA GLU A 18 -17.09 26.67 26.39
C GLU A 18 -16.12 25.74 27.14
N GLU A 19 -15.91 25.91 28.45
CA GLU A 19 -14.85 25.17 29.16
C GLU A 19 -15.16 23.67 29.35
N LEU A 20 -16.44 23.31 29.52
CA LEU A 20 -16.88 21.90 29.56
C LEU A 20 -16.85 21.25 28.16
N GLN A 21 -17.18 22.03 27.14
CA GLN A 21 -17.18 21.58 25.75
C GLN A 21 -15.75 21.42 25.21
N ASP A 22 -14.82 22.31 25.57
CA ASP A 22 -13.41 22.27 25.18
C ASP A 22 -12.65 21.08 25.80
N ARG A 23 -12.84 20.82 27.11
CA ARG A 23 -12.26 19.64 27.77
C ARG A 23 -12.72 18.34 27.12
N THR A 24 -14.00 18.26 26.74
CA THR A 24 -14.56 17.10 26.04
C THR A 24 -14.01 16.98 24.61
N ALA A 25 -13.83 18.11 23.92
CA ALA A 25 -13.28 18.16 22.56
C ALA A 25 -11.83 17.67 22.49
N LEU A 26 -10.98 18.04 23.46
CA LEU A 26 -9.60 17.55 23.52
C LEU A 26 -9.50 16.04 23.76
N VAL A 27 -10.35 15.48 24.63
CA VAL A 27 -10.41 14.04 24.88
C VAL A 27 -10.86 13.29 23.62
N VAL A 28 -11.87 13.80 22.91
CA VAL A 28 -12.32 13.23 21.63
C VAL A 28 -11.22 13.30 20.58
N LEU A 29 -10.51 14.43 20.48
CA LEU A 29 -9.37 14.59 19.56
C LEU A 29 -8.25 13.58 19.88
N ASP A 30 -7.92 13.41 21.16
CA ASP A 30 -6.93 12.43 21.61
C ASP A 30 -7.31 11.01 21.20
N GLN A 31 -8.59 10.65 21.33
CA GLN A 31 -9.08 9.35 20.89
C GLN A 31 -9.02 9.20 19.37
N GLN A 32 -9.47 10.21 18.62
CA GLN A 32 -9.40 10.20 17.16
C GLN A 32 -7.95 10.09 16.64
N MET A 33 -6.99 10.73 17.31
CA MET A 33 -5.57 10.60 16.98
C MET A 33 -5.05 9.18 17.23
N ARG A 34 -5.44 8.54 18.34
CA ARG A 34 -5.09 7.13 18.62
C ARG A 34 -5.68 6.18 17.60
N ASP A 35 -6.94 6.36 17.25
CA ASP A 35 -7.64 5.53 16.25
C ASP A 35 -7.01 5.69 14.86
N ALA A 36 -6.65 6.93 14.49
CA ALA A 36 -5.94 7.23 13.26
C ALA A 36 -4.55 6.57 13.23
N ALA A 37 -3.78 6.65 14.32
CA ALA A 37 -2.47 6.00 14.43
C ALA A 37 -2.58 4.47 14.29
N ALA A 38 -3.57 3.85 14.94
CA ALA A 38 -3.84 2.43 14.81
C ALA A 38 -4.24 2.04 13.37
N ALA A 39 -5.02 2.88 12.69
CA ALA A 39 -5.37 2.69 11.28
C ALA A 39 -4.14 2.76 10.36
N VAL A 40 -3.25 3.73 10.58
CA VAL A 40 -1.99 3.85 9.83
C VAL A 40 -1.12 2.60 10.01
N ASP A 41 -1.00 2.10 11.24
CA ASP A 41 -0.21 0.90 11.50
C ASP A 41 -0.77 -0.33 10.76
N ARG A 42 -2.10 -0.50 10.75
CA ARG A 42 -2.77 -1.52 9.93
C ARG A 42 -2.47 -1.34 8.44
N SER A 43 -2.56 -0.12 7.92
CA SER A 43 -2.26 0.17 6.51
C SER A 43 -0.79 -0.12 6.15
N LYS A 44 0.16 0.14 7.05
CA LYS A 44 1.58 -0.22 6.87
C LYS A 44 1.77 -1.74 6.79
N ARG A 45 1.08 -2.51 7.64
CA ARG A 45 1.11 -3.98 7.57
C ARG A 45 0.55 -4.49 6.24
N THR A 46 -0.57 -3.95 5.78
CA THR A 46 -1.13 -4.29 4.46
C THR A 46 -0.17 -3.94 3.32
N LEU A 47 0.48 -2.78 3.38
CA LEU A 47 1.51 -2.38 2.42
C LEU A 47 2.69 -3.36 2.42
N ALA A 48 3.16 -3.79 3.60
CA ALA A 48 4.24 -4.76 3.71
C ALA A 48 3.87 -6.11 3.09
N LEU A 49 2.63 -6.58 3.32
CA LEU A 49 2.11 -7.80 2.68
C LEU A 49 2.05 -7.67 1.14
N ALA A 50 1.59 -6.52 0.63
CA ALA A 50 1.55 -6.27 -0.81
C ALA A 50 2.96 -6.26 -1.44
N ILE A 51 3.93 -5.65 -0.76
CA ILE A 51 5.35 -5.66 -1.19
C ILE A 51 5.92 -7.08 -1.17
N ALA A 52 5.62 -7.86 -0.13
CA ALA A 52 6.06 -9.24 -0.04
C ALA A 52 5.45 -10.12 -1.16
N GLY A 53 4.17 -9.91 -1.48
CA GLY A 53 3.48 -10.54 -2.60
C GLY A 53 4.12 -10.21 -3.94
N ASP A 54 4.38 -8.92 -4.23
CA ASP A 54 5.07 -8.51 -5.46
C ASP A 54 6.45 -9.15 -5.59
N ALA A 55 7.22 -9.18 -4.49
CA ALA A 55 8.55 -9.79 -4.50
C ALA A 55 8.49 -11.31 -4.74
N GLN A 56 7.45 -11.99 -4.23
CA GLN A 56 7.24 -13.41 -4.50
C GLN A 56 6.90 -13.67 -5.96
N GLU A 57 6.00 -12.89 -6.55
CA GLU A 57 5.71 -12.98 -7.99
C GLU A 57 6.93 -12.63 -8.85
N GLY A 58 7.78 -11.70 -8.39
CA GLY A 58 9.07 -11.41 -9.02
C GLY A 58 9.99 -12.62 -9.08
N ARG A 59 10.17 -13.33 -7.96
CA ARG A 59 10.97 -14.58 -7.92
C ARG A 59 10.37 -15.66 -8.80
N ARG A 60 9.04 -15.80 -8.83
CA ARG A 60 8.35 -16.75 -9.69
C ARG A 60 8.60 -16.44 -11.17
N LEU A 61 8.50 -15.17 -11.55
CA LEU A 61 8.75 -14.70 -12.91
C LEU A 61 10.19 -14.99 -13.35
N GLU A 62 11.18 -14.70 -12.50
CA GLU A 62 12.59 -14.99 -12.77
C GLU A 62 12.82 -16.50 -12.98
N ALA A 63 12.25 -17.35 -12.11
CA ALA A 63 12.36 -18.80 -12.24
C ALA A 63 11.71 -19.34 -13.52
N THR A 64 10.53 -18.81 -13.89
CA THR A 64 9.85 -19.18 -15.13
C THR A 64 10.67 -18.77 -16.36
N ASN A 65 11.21 -17.54 -16.37
CA ASN A 65 12.04 -17.05 -17.47
C ASN A 65 13.32 -17.89 -17.64
N ALA A 66 13.96 -18.29 -16.53
CA ALA A 66 15.13 -19.16 -16.58
C ALA A 66 14.80 -20.54 -17.19
N ARG A 67 13.64 -21.11 -16.87
CA ARG A 67 13.18 -22.38 -17.46
C ARG A 67 12.85 -22.24 -18.95
N ILE A 68 12.23 -21.13 -19.35
CA ILE A 68 11.98 -20.84 -20.76
C ILE A 68 13.31 -20.80 -21.53
N ALA A 69 14.28 -20.01 -21.06
CA ALA A 69 15.57 -19.87 -21.71
C ALA A 69 16.33 -21.21 -21.83
N ASP A 70 16.30 -22.05 -20.79
CA ASP A 70 16.89 -23.39 -20.83
C ASP A 70 16.17 -24.31 -21.84
N LEU A 71 14.84 -24.27 -21.92
CA LEU A 71 14.08 -25.03 -22.91
C LEU A 71 14.32 -24.51 -24.33
N GLU A 72 14.48 -23.21 -24.54
CA GLU A 72 14.81 -22.62 -25.84
C GLU A 72 16.14 -23.17 -26.37
N VAL A 73 17.18 -23.19 -25.51
CA VAL A 73 18.50 -23.76 -25.87
C VAL A 73 18.37 -25.23 -26.27
N ARG A 74 17.59 -26.02 -25.50
CA ARG A 74 17.37 -27.44 -25.80
C ARG A 74 16.55 -27.66 -27.07
N ALA A 75 15.54 -26.81 -27.31
CA ALA A 75 14.72 -26.85 -28.52
C ALA A 75 15.57 -26.57 -29.76
N SER A 76 16.42 -25.55 -29.71
CA SER A 76 17.37 -25.24 -30.80
C SER A 76 18.32 -26.40 -31.06
N ALA A 77 18.92 -26.98 -30.00
CA ALA A 77 19.81 -28.14 -30.15
C ALA A 77 19.07 -29.39 -30.70
N ALA A 78 17.79 -29.57 -30.37
CA ALA A 78 16.98 -30.65 -30.93
C ALA A 78 16.71 -30.44 -32.43
N LEU A 79 16.39 -29.21 -32.85
CA LEU A 79 16.22 -28.86 -34.26
C LEU A 79 17.50 -29.07 -35.07
N GLU A 80 18.65 -28.60 -34.56
CA GLU A 80 19.95 -28.82 -35.19
C GLU A 80 20.30 -30.30 -35.31
N GLY A 81 19.87 -31.12 -34.33
CA GLY A 81 20.02 -32.57 -34.33
C GLY A 81 18.96 -33.32 -35.13
N GLY A 82 18.06 -32.64 -35.86
CA GLY A 82 16.99 -33.26 -36.64
C GLY A 82 15.89 -33.94 -35.82
N ARG A 83 15.83 -33.68 -34.51
CA ARG A 83 14.83 -34.23 -33.57
C ARG A 83 13.65 -33.27 -33.43
N GLU A 84 12.88 -33.15 -34.51
CA GLU A 84 11.74 -32.23 -34.60
C GLU A 84 10.62 -32.56 -33.59
N ASP A 85 10.48 -33.83 -33.20
CA ASP A 85 9.56 -34.29 -32.16
C ASP A 85 9.89 -33.63 -30.80
N LEU A 86 11.15 -33.73 -30.36
CA LEU A 86 11.61 -33.11 -29.12
C LEU A 86 11.54 -31.59 -29.17
N ALA A 87 11.85 -30.99 -30.33
CA ALA A 87 11.72 -29.56 -30.52
C ALA A 87 10.26 -29.09 -30.39
N ARG A 88 9.31 -29.85 -30.94
CA ARG A 88 7.88 -29.56 -30.84
C ARG A 88 7.38 -29.69 -29.40
N GLU A 89 7.80 -30.70 -28.67
CA GLU A 89 7.48 -30.85 -27.25
C GLU A 89 8.03 -29.69 -26.42
N ALA A 90 9.29 -29.29 -26.65
CA ALA A 90 9.89 -28.15 -25.98
C ALA A 90 9.16 -26.84 -26.30
N ALA A 91 8.77 -26.61 -27.56
CA ALA A 91 7.97 -25.44 -27.96
C ALA A 91 6.61 -25.41 -27.25
N GLN A 92 5.93 -26.56 -27.13
CA GLN A 92 4.67 -26.64 -26.41
C GLN A 92 4.83 -26.35 -24.90
N ALA A 93 5.92 -26.84 -24.29
CA ALA A 93 6.24 -26.55 -22.90
C ALA A 93 6.56 -25.06 -22.68
N ILE A 94 7.32 -24.44 -23.60
CA ILE A 94 7.60 -23.00 -23.59
C ILE A 94 6.30 -22.21 -23.65
N ALA A 95 5.39 -22.52 -24.57
CA ALA A 95 4.11 -21.81 -24.70
C ALA A 95 3.29 -21.83 -23.39
N ASN A 96 3.30 -22.95 -22.66
CA ASN A 96 2.63 -23.04 -21.37
C ASN A 96 3.32 -22.16 -20.30
N LEU A 97 4.65 -22.16 -20.26
CA LEU A 97 5.43 -21.32 -19.34
C LEU A 97 5.30 -19.83 -19.66
N GLU A 98 5.17 -19.46 -20.93
CA GLU A 98 4.91 -18.07 -21.33
C GLU A 98 3.55 -17.57 -20.83
N ALA A 99 2.51 -18.42 -20.91
CA ALA A 99 1.22 -18.08 -20.31
C ALA A 99 1.33 -17.86 -18.79
N GLU A 100 2.13 -18.67 -18.09
CA GLU A 100 2.40 -18.47 -16.66
C GLU A 100 3.22 -17.18 -16.39
N ARG A 101 4.22 -16.89 -17.21
CA ARG A 101 5.03 -15.66 -17.15
C ARG A 101 4.14 -14.44 -17.27
N ASP A 102 3.25 -14.42 -18.27
CA ASP A 102 2.39 -13.28 -18.56
C ASP A 102 1.34 -13.07 -17.46
N ALA A 103 0.83 -14.16 -16.86
CA ALA A 103 -0.01 -14.11 -15.68
C ALA A 103 0.73 -13.49 -14.47
N ALA A 104 1.98 -13.91 -14.22
CA ALA A 104 2.80 -13.35 -13.15
C ALA A 104 3.11 -11.85 -13.40
N MET A 105 3.43 -11.45 -14.63
CA MET A 105 3.63 -10.04 -15.00
C MET A 105 2.38 -9.19 -14.76
N THR A 106 1.22 -9.73 -15.09
CA THR A 106 -0.07 -9.06 -14.83
C THR A 106 -0.28 -8.88 -13.33
N ALA A 107 -0.05 -9.92 -12.52
CA ALA A 107 -0.14 -9.86 -11.06
C ALA A 107 0.80 -8.80 -10.47
N ARG A 108 2.06 -8.73 -10.94
CA ARG A 108 3.02 -7.70 -10.52
C ARG A 108 2.57 -6.28 -10.86
N THR A 109 1.95 -6.08 -12.02
CA THR A 109 1.41 -4.77 -12.41
C THR A 109 0.29 -4.32 -11.46
N LEU A 110 -0.57 -5.26 -11.05
CA LEU A 110 -1.61 -5.00 -10.04
C LEU A 110 -0.99 -4.68 -8.67
N PHE A 111 -0.01 -5.46 -8.22
CA PHE A 111 0.69 -5.18 -6.97
C PHE A 111 1.39 -3.81 -6.99
N ALA A 112 2.10 -3.46 -8.07
CA ALA A 112 2.78 -2.18 -8.19
C ALA A 112 1.82 -0.98 -8.05
N THR A 113 0.63 -1.12 -8.66
CA THR A 113 -0.45 -0.11 -8.56
C THR A 113 -0.94 0.00 -7.12
N GLU A 114 -1.23 -1.13 -6.47
CA GLU A 114 -1.74 -1.15 -5.09
C GLU A 114 -0.71 -0.67 -4.07
N ILE A 115 0.57 -1.05 -4.23
CA ILE A 115 1.68 -0.57 -3.41
C ILE A 115 1.80 0.95 -3.50
N THR A 116 1.74 1.51 -4.72
CA THR A 116 1.80 2.96 -4.92
C THR A 116 0.63 3.67 -4.24
N ARG A 117 -0.58 3.12 -4.40
CA ARG A 117 -1.80 3.63 -3.75
C ARG A 117 -1.67 3.60 -2.22
N LEU A 118 -1.26 2.46 -1.65
CA LEU A 118 -1.09 2.27 -0.21
C LEU A 118 -0.01 3.18 0.37
N LYS A 119 1.14 3.34 -0.29
CA LYS A 119 2.19 4.28 0.12
C LYS A 119 1.65 5.71 0.24
N ARG A 120 0.90 6.17 -0.76
CA ARG A 120 0.29 7.50 -0.73
C ARG A 120 -0.71 7.65 0.41
N HIS A 121 -1.56 6.65 0.64
CA HIS A 121 -2.53 6.68 1.74
C HIS A 121 -1.86 6.73 3.11
N VAL A 122 -0.82 5.91 3.33
CA VAL A 122 -0.02 5.93 4.56
C VAL A 122 0.60 7.31 4.76
N ALA A 123 1.28 7.87 3.76
CA ALA A 123 1.93 9.17 3.86
C ALA A 123 0.94 10.30 4.17
N ASN A 124 -0.22 10.32 3.49
CA ASN A 124 -1.27 11.32 3.73
C ASN A 124 -1.85 11.21 5.15
N ALA A 125 -2.08 9.99 5.63
CA ALA A 125 -2.60 9.76 6.96
C ALA A 125 -1.58 10.15 8.06
N GLU A 126 -0.30 9.86 7.87
CA GLU A 126 0.77 10.30 8.76
C GLU A 126 0.88 11.83 8.82
N ALA A 127 0.85 12.50 7.66
CA ALA A 127 0.87 13.95 7.59
C ALA A 127 -0.33 14.57 8.35
N ARG A 128 -1.52 13.98 8.19
CA ARG A 128 -2.72 14.43 8.90
C ARG A 128 -2.62 14.25 10.42
N ILE A 129 -2.09 13.12 10.88
CA ILE A 129 -1.85 12.89 12.31
C ILE A 129 -0.85 13.92 12.86
N ALA A 130 0.21 14.23 12.12
CA ALA A 130 1.20 15.23 12.53
C ALA A 130 0.63 16.66 12.60
N GLU A 131 -0.33 16.99 11.73
CA GLU A 131 -1.08 18.25 11.79
C GLU A 131 -2.00 18.31 13.01
N LEU A 132 -2.74 17.23 13.28
CA LEU A 132 -3.62 17.12 14.44
C LEU A 132 -2.83 17.19 15.76
N ASP A 133 -1.66 16.54 15.86
CA ASP A 133 -0.82 16.63 17.05
C ASP A 133 -0.31 18.05 17.30
N ARG A 134 0.05 18.78 16.23
CA ARG A 134 0.42 20.20 16.33
C ARG A 134 -0.74 21.06 16.83
N GLY A 135 -1.93 20.89 16.24
CA GLY A 135 -3.15 21.58 16.69
C GLY A 135 -3.48 21.29 18.14
N ARG A 136 -3.36 20.03 18.57
CA ARG A 136 -3.56 19.60 19.96
C ARG A 136 -2.60 20.30 20.92
N ARG A 137 -1.31 20.37 20.59
CA ARG A 137 -0.29 21.03 21.44
C ARG A 137 -0.60 22.52 21.62
N LEU A 138 -1.03 23.19 20.56
CA LEU A 138 -1.44 24.60 20.62
C LEU A 138 -2.68 24.80 21.50
N ALA A 139 -3.72 23.96 21.33
CA ALA A 139 -4.94 24.05 22.13
C ALA A 139 -4.70 23.80 23.63
N ARG A 140 -3.84 22.82 23.97
CA ARG A 140 -3.44 22.59 25.37
C ARG A 140 -2.62 23.74 25.96
N ALA A 141 -1.80 24.41 25.14
CA ALA A 141 -1.04 25.56 25.60
C ALA A 141 -1.95 26.78 25.86
N SER A 142 -3.03 26.95 25.09
CA SER A 142 -4.01 28.01 25.33
C SER A 142 -4.91 27.77 26.54
N GLU A 143 -5.22 26.51 26.89
CA GLU A 143 -5.95 26.19 28.14
C GLU A 143 -5.11 26.39 29.42
N ALA A 144 -3.78 26.47 29.28
CA ALA A 144 -2.85 26.60 30.41
C ALA A 144 -2.54 28.06 30.81
N VAL A 145 -3.09 29.04 30.09
CA VAL A 145 -2.91 30.50 30.30
C VAL A 145 -4.21 31.08 30.84
#